data_AF-A0A3B0N814-F1
#
_entry.id   AF-A0A3B0N814-F1
#
_cell.length_a   1.000
_cell.length_b   1.000
_cell.length_c   1.000
_cell.angle_alpha   90.00
_cell.angle_beta   90.00
_cell.angle_gamma   90.00
#
_symmetry.space_group_name_H-M   'P 1'
#
loop_
_entity.id
_entity.type
_entity.pdbx_description
1 polymer ?
#
loop_
_entity_poly.entity_id
_entity_poly.type
_entity_poly.pdbx_seq_one_letter_code
_entity_poly.pdbx_strand_id
1 'polypeptide(L)'
;MKKLWIIIIYIGYVNSFINNKIINNINNKLFLTKRSQLYGYPKPRKLYKKGNWYNIFDEEIEKVELGKPCKKLTNDIIQGKRRLRFTLKKTKKQMYATIVDDITHDVLCFVSTNFKCYSHIFGTIPTKQFGYERNKGGTIKAAYELGKLIGKQALSKGISKVYFDRNHYKYHGRVEALAIGARKVGLDF
;
A
#
# COMPACT_ATOMS: atom_id res chain seq x y z
N MET A 1 19.63 17.13 51.45
CA MET A 1 18.83 18.33 51.09
C MET A 1 18.72 18.63 49.59
N LYS A 2 19.66 18.21 48.71
CA LYS A 2 19.61 18.52 47.26
C LYS A 2 18.59 17.74 46.41
N LYS A 3 18.14 16.55 46.84
CA LYS A 3 17.18 15.72 46.09
C LYS A 3 15.74 16.27 46.12
N LEU A 4 15.33 16.94 47.21
CA LEU A 4 13.98 17.54 47.29
C LEU A 4 13.83 18.75 46.37
N TRP A 5 14.88 19.56 46.19
CA TRP A 5 14.86 20.75 45.34
C TRP A 5 14.66 20.41 43.86
N ILE A 6 15.27 19.33 43.37
CA ILE A 6 15.13 18.88 41.98
C ILE A 6 13.69 18.44 41.68
N ILE A 7 13.03 17.77 42.63
CA ILE A 7 11.64 17.32 42.49
C ILE A 7 10.69 18.52 42.43
N ILE A 8 10.91 19.55 43.27
CA ILE A 8 10.09 20.77 43.28
C ILE A 8 10.23 21.54 41.96
N ILE A 9 11.46 21.66 41.43
CA ILE A 9 11.71 22.30 40.13
C ILE A 9 11.04 21.52 38.98
N TYR A 10 11.11 20.19 39.02
CA TYR A 10 10.49 19.33 38.00
C TYR A 10 8.96 19.40 38.03
N ILE A 11 8.35 19.41 39.23
CA ILE A 11 6.90 19.58 39.41
C ILE A 11 6.45 20.96 38.90
N GLY A 12 7.22 22.02 39.17
CA GLY A 12 6.98 23.36 38.63
C GLY A 12 7.02 23.40 37.10
N TYR A 13 8.00 22.72 36.48
CA TYR A 13 8.13 22.63 35.03
C TYR A 13 6.98 21.84 34.38
N VAL A 14 6.58 20.72 34.97
CA VAL A 14 5.46 19.90 34.47
C VAL A 14 4.15 20.66 34.57
N ASN A 15 3.90 21.36 35.69
CA ASN A 15 2.70 22.19 35.85
C ASN A 15 2.65 23.36 34.87
N SER A 16 3.79 24.01 34.59
CA SER A 16 3.89 25.07 33.56
C SER A 16 3.62 24.54 32.14
N PHE A 17 4.14 23.35 31.81
CA PHE A 17 3.94 22.74 30.50
C PHE A 17 2.49 22.28 30.27
N ILE A 18 1.85 21.71 31.30
CA ILE A 18 0.44 21.32 31.27
C ILE A 18 -0.46 22.56 31.16
N ASN A 19 -0.19 23.60 31.95
CA ASN A 19 -0.95 24.86 31.87
C ASN A 19 -0.80 25.54 30.51
N ASN A 20 0.40 25.60 29.92
CA ASN A 20 0.59 26.15 28.56
C ASN A 20 -0.14 25.33 27.49
N LYS A 21 -0.23 24.00 27.63
CA LYS A 21 -0.98 23.15 26.70
C LYS A 21 -2.49 23.35 26.82
N ILE A 22 -3.00 23.60 28.03
CA ILE A 22 -4.40 23.91 28.31
C ILE A 22 -4.75 25.32 27.83
N ILE A 23 -3.90 26.33 28.09
CA ILE A 23 -4.08 27.73 27.66
C ILE A 23 -4.05 27.85 26.13
N ASN A 24 -3.12 27.15 25.46
CA ASN A 24 -3.09 27.10 23.99
C ASN A 24 -4.31 26.38 23.37
N ASN A 25 -4.99 25.53 24.13
CA ASN A 25 -6.22 24.87 23.70
C ASN A 25 -7.46 25.76 23.91
N ILE A 26 -7.44 26.66 24.89
CA ILE A 26 -8.50 27.65 25.15
C ILE A 26 -8.38 28.86 24.21
N ASN A 27 -7.15 29.25 23.84
CA ASN A 27 -6.88 30.37 22.93
C ASN A 27 -6.89 29.98 21.45
N ASN A 28 -7.00 28.69 21.12
CA ASN A 28 -7.44 28.24 19.79
C ASN A 28 -8.96 28.43 19.64
N LYS A 29 -9.44 29.64 19.95
CA LYS A 29 -10.64 30.18 19.34
C LYS A 29 -10.26 30.42 17.88
N LEU A 30 -10.30 29.34 17.10
CA LEU A 30 -10.18 29.36 15.64
C LEU A 30 -10.93 30.59 15.16
N PHE A 31 -10.20 31.58 14.63
CA PHE A 31 -10.83 32.78 14.08
C PHE A 31 -11.70 32.34 12.92
N LEU A 32 -12.96 32.02 13.23
CA LEU A 32 -13.96 31.68 12.23
C LEU A 32 -14.15 32.93 11.40
N THR A 33 -13.86 32.83 10.11
CA THR A 33 -14.31 33.85 9.15
C THR A 33 -15.82 34.05 9.32
N LYS A 34 -16.35 35.27 9.15
CA LYS A 34 -17.79 35.56 9.24
C LYS A 34 -18.64 34.55 8.44
N ARG A 35 -18.12 34.11 7.30
CA ARG A 35 -18.70 33.05 6.45
C ARG A 35 -18.81 31.71 7.17
N SER A 36 -17.76 31.23 7.83
CA SER A 36 -17.80 29.97 8.60
C SER A 36 -18.67 30.04 9.85
N GLN A 37 -18.90 31.22 10.43
CA GLN A 37 -19.87 31.41 11.52
C GLN A 37 -21.32 31.28 11.00
N LEU A 38 -21.61 31.79 9.80
CA LEU A 38 -22.93 31.69 9.15
C LEU A 38 -23.24 30.28 8.61
N TYR A 39 -22.26 29.59 8.02
CA TYR A 39 -22.48 28.32 7.30
C TYR A 39 -21.92 27.07 8.00
N GLY A 40 -21.21 27.23 9.13
CA GLY A 40 -20.50 26.15 9.83
C GLY A 40 -19.18 25.76 9.18
N TYR A 41 -18.42 24.87 9.83
CA TYR A 41 -17.23 24.27 9.23
C TYR A 41 -17.61 23.41 8.01
N PRO A 42 -16.79 23.39 6.94
CA PRO A 42 -16.98 22.41 5.88
C PRO A 42 -16.97 21.01 6.51
N LYS A 43 -17.99 20.19 6.18
CA LYS A 43 -18.06 18.82 6.70
C LYS A 43 -16.72 18.12 6.40
N PRO A 44 -16.10 17.46 7.38
CA PRO A 44 -14.86 16.73 7.13
C PRO A 44 -15.11 15.75 5.99
N ARG A 45 -14.14 15.64 5.08
CA ARG A 45 -14.22 14.67 3.97
C ARG A 45 -14.49 13.30 4.59
N LYS A 46 -15.57 12.62 4.19
CA LYS A 46 -15.91 11.29 4.72
C LYS A 46 -14.68 10.40 4.61
N LEU A 47 -14.25 9.81 5.73
CA LEU A 47 -13.21 8.80 5.73
C LEU A 47 -13.65 7.68 4.79
N TYR A 48 -12.71 7.18 3.97
CA TYR A 48 -12.99 6.05 3.09
C TYR A 48 -13.39 4.85 3.95
N LYS A 49 -14.65 4.43 3.87
CA LYS A 49 -15.10 3.19 4.49
C LYS A 49 -14.48 2.04 3.71
N LYS A 50 -13.65 1.22 4.37
CA LYS A 50 -13.16 -0.03 3.77
C LYS A 50 -14.37 -0.87 3.37
N GLY A 51 -14.35 -1.44 2.17
CA GLY A 51 -15.40 -2.37 1.75
C GLY A 51 -15.33 -3.65 2.58
N ASN A 52 -16.45 -4.35 2.74
CA ASN A 52 -16.53 -5.61 3.51
C ASN A 52 -15.52 -6.68 3.06
N TRP A 53 -15.03 -6.58 1.81
CA TRP A 53 -14.04 -7.50 1.25
C TRP A 53 -12.63 -7.37 1.86
N TYR A 54 -12.32 -6.30 2.60
CA TYR A 54 -11.00 -6.14 3.25
C TYR A 54 -10.73 -7.27 4.24
N ASN A 55 -11.73 -7.59 5.05
CA ASN A 55 -11.61 -8.55 6.14
C ASN A 55 -11.52 -10.00 5.65
N ILE A 56 -11.82 -10.25 4.37
CA ILE A 56 -11.71 -11.58 3.74
C ILE A 56 -10.26 -12.04 3.69
N PHE A 57 -9.31 -11.10 3.70
CA PHE A 57 -7.90 -11.36 3.43
C PHE A 57 -7.00 -11.20 4.66
N ASP A 58 -7.57 -11.14 5.86
CA ASP A 58 -6.84 -10.98 7.13
C ASP A 58 -6.13 -12.26 7.57
N GLU A 59 -5.44 -12.89 6.64
CA GLU A 59 -4.46 -13.95 6.90
C GLU A 59 -3.14 -13.29 7.33
N GLU A 60 -2.50 -13.85 8.36
CA GLU A 60 -1.09 -13.59 8.63
C GLU A 60 -0.26 -14.22 7.52
N ILE A 61 0.55 -13.38 6.86
CA ILE A 61 1.43 -13.82 5.77
C ILE A 61 2.85 -13.72 6.29
N GLU A 62 3.60 -14.82 6.17
CA GLU A 62 5.05 -14.79 6.39
C GLU A 62 5.68 -13.78 5.43
N LYS A 63 6.33 -12.76 6.01
CA LYS A 63 7.12 -11.80 5.23
C LYS A 63 8.26 -12.56 4.60
N VAL A 64 8.40 -12.42 3.28
CA VAL A 64 9.46 -13.09 2.54
C VAL A 64 10.75 -12.31 2.73
N GLU A 65 11.84 -12.99 3.04
CA GLU A 65 13.15 -12.36 3.13
C GLU A 65 13.61 -11.84 1.76
N LEU A 66 14.44 -10.80 1.78
CA LEU A 66 15.04 -10.27 0.55
C LEU A 66 16.05 -11.28 0.00
N GLY A 67 15.83 -11.71 -1.24
CA GLY A 67 16.74 -12.56 -1.98
C GLY A 67 17.96 -11.79 -2.49
N LYS A 68 18.89 -12.53 -3.11
CA LYS A 68 20.07 -11.93 -3.74
C LYS A 68 19.63 -10.99 -4.88
N PRO A 69 20.17 -9.76 -4.96
CA PRO A 69 19.82 -8.84 -6.02
C PRO A 69 20.22 -9.41 -7.37
N CYS A 70 19.34 -9.28 -8.37
CA CYS A 70 19.67 -9.75 -9.72
C CYS A 70 20.70 -8.81 -10.38
N LYS A 71 21.45 -9.32 -11.36
CA LYS A 71 22.54 -8.55 -12.02
C LYS A 71 22.09 -7.25 -12.69
N LYS A 72 20.80 -7.14 -13.03
CA LYS A 72 20.22 -5.92 -13.64
C LYS A 72 19.96 -4.81 -12.63
N LEU A 73 19.92 -5.11 -11.33
CA LEU A 73 19.74 -4.08 -10.30
C LEU A 73 21.04 -3.31 -10.13
N THR A 74 20.94 -2.00 -10.32
CA THR A 74 22.01 -1.05 -10.06
C THR A 74 22.02 -0.65 -8.57
N ASN A 75 23.18 -0.22 -8.06
CA ASN A 75 23.38 0.07 -6.63
C ASN A 75 22.48 1.19 -6.10
N ASP A 76 22.13 2.16 -6.94
CA ASP A 76 21.18 3.23 -6.63
C ASP A 76 19.75 2.70 -6.36
N ILE A 77 19.30 1.65 -7.07
CA ILE A 77 18.03 0.97 -6.78
C ILE A 77 18.11 0.27 -5.43
N ILE A 78 19.20 -0.48 -5.19
CA ILE A 78 19.40 -1.24 -3.94
C ILE A 78 19.46 -0.29 -2.74
N GLN A 79 20.15 0.84 -2.87
CA GLN A 79 20.22 1.90 -1.87
C GLN A 79 18.88 2.66 -1.71
N GLY A 80 17.95 2.49 -2.65
CA GLY A 80 16.65 3.17 -2.65
C GLY A 80 16.69 4.64 -3.06
N LYS A 81 17.79 5.09 -3.70
CA LYS A 81 17.89 6.42 -4.32
C LYS A 81 16.98 6.51 -5.54
N ARG A 82 16.89 5.42 -6.30
CA ARG A 82 16.02 5.27 -7.47
C ARG A 82 14.95 4.22 -7.17
N ARG A 83 13.70 4.51 -7.51
CA ARG A 83 12.56 3.60 -7.28
C ARG A 83 12.01 3.12 -8.61
N LEU A 84 11.71 1.83 -8.67
CA LEU A 84 11.15 1.17 -9.85
C LEU A 84 9.64 1.37 -9.96
N ARG A 85 9.12 1.36 -11.18
CA ARG A 85 7.68 1.48 -11.45
C ARG A 85 6.97 0.16 -11.23
N PHE A 86 6.09 0.10 -10.25
CA PHE A 86 5.12 -0.97 -10.13
C PHE A 86 3.80 -0.58 -10.78
N THR A 87 3.60 -0.95 -12.04
CA THR A 87 2.38 -0.63 -12.80
C THR A 87 1.45 -1.83 -12.95
N LEU A 88 0.18 -1.55 -13.21
CA LEU A 88 -0.87 -2.55 -13.38
C LEU A 88 -1.74 -2.27 -14.61
N LYS A 89 -2.20 -3.33 -15.27
CA LYS A 89 -3.23 -3.26 -16.31
C LYS A 89 -4.35 -4.23 -15.96
N LYS A 90 -5.60 -3.76 -16.00
CA LYS A 90 -6.76 -4.63 -15.74
C LYS A 90 -7.74 -4.62 -16.90
N THR A 91 -8.26 -5.80 -17.21
CA THR A 91 -9.38 -6.00 -18.13
C THR A 91 -10.59 -6.52 -17.34
N LYS A 92 -11.73 -6.71 -18.01
CA LYS A 92 -12.91 -7.32 -17.39
C LYS A 92 -12.61 -8.72 -16.84
N LYS A 93 -11.77 -9.50 -17.53
CA LYS A 93 -11.53 -10.91 -17.25
C LYS A 93 -10.21 -11.22 -16.53
N GLN A 94 -9.20 -10.38 -16.71
CA GLN A 94 -7.82 -10.65 -16.26
C GLN A 94 -7.16 -9.40 -15.66
N MET A 95 -6.02 -9.59 -15.00
CA MET A 95 -5.18 -8.52 -14.45
C MET A 95 -3.71 -8.85 -14.68
N TYR A 96 -2.91 -7.80 -14.87
CA TYR A 96 -1.49 -7.86 -15.16
C TYR A 96 -0.78 -6.85 -14.26
N ALA A 97 0.39 -7.24 -13.79
CA ALA A 97 1.19 -6.52 -12.82
C ALA A 97 2.65 -6.59 -13.25
N THR A 98 3.33 -5.45 -13.30
CA THR A 98 4.71 -5.39 -13.82
C THR A 98 5.55 -4.42 -13.03
N ILE A 99 6.80 -4.79 -12.76
CA ILE A 99 7.81 -3.90 -12.19
C ILE A 99 8.80 -3.54 -13.29
N VAL A 100 8.93 -2.26 -13.58
CA VAL A 100 9.69 -1.72 -14.71
C VAL A 100 10.71 -0.71 -14.21
N ASP A 101 11.88 -0.70 -14.83
CA ASP A 101 12.85 0.37 -14.73
C ASP A 101 12.63 1.35 -15.90
N ASP A 102 12.33 2.61 -15.60
CA ASP A 102 12.01 3.60 -16.64
C ASP A 102 13.22 4.17 -17.36
N ILE A 103 14.43 4.04 -16.80
CA ILE A 103 15.65 4.58 -17.41
C ILE A 103 16.23 3.55 -18.38
N THR A 104 16.34 2.30 -17.94
CA THR A 104 16.86 1.20 -18.77
C THR A 104 15.79 0.57 -19.65
N HIS A 105 14.51 0.92 -19.41
CA HIS A 105 13.34 0.34 -20.05
C HIS A 105 13.20 -1.19 -19.87
N ASP A 106 13.81 -1.73 -18.82
CA ASP A 106 13.77 -3.15 -18.49
C ASP A 106 12.52 -3.52 -17.68
N VAL A 107 11.87 -4.62 -18.06
CA VAL A 107 10.84 -5.27 -17.23
C VAL A 107 11.51 -6.27 -16.30
N LEU A 108 11.53 -5.96 -15.00
CA LEU A 108 12.21 -6.77 -13.99
C LEU A 108 11.30 -7.88 -13.47
N CYS A 109 10.02 -7.60 -13.24
CA CYS A 109 9.05 -8.62 -12.83
C CYS A 109 7.78 -8.48 -13.67
N PHE A 110 7.20 -9.60 -14.07
CA PHE A 110 5.95 -9.64 -14.81
C PHE A 110 5.08 -10.79 -14.29
N VAL A 111 3.87 -10.48 -13.83
CA VAL A 111 2.90 -11.48 -13.40
C VAL A 111 1.55 -11.18 -14.04
N SER A 112 0.89 -12.23 -14.52
CA SER A 112 -0.47 -12.15 -15.03
C SER A 112 -1.34 -13.23 -14.42
N THR A 113 -2.61 -12.93 -14.24
CA THR A 113 -3.60 -13.94 -13.83
C THR A 113 -3.84 -14.99 -14.92
N ASN A 114 -3.46 -14.72 -16.17
CA ASN A 114 -3.69 -15.63 -17.30
C ASN A 114 -2.64 -16.73 -17.42
N PHE A 115 -1.57 -16.69 -16.64
CA PHE A 115 -0.54 -17.74 -16.70
C PHE A 115 -1.10 -19.08 -16.23
N LYS A 116 -0.94 -20.10 -17.08
CA LYS A 116 -1.42 -21.45 -16.79
C LYS A 116 -0.75 -22.06 -15.55
N CYS A 117 0.49 -21.68 -15.23
CA CYS A 117 1.17 -22.14 -14.03
C CYS A 117 0.49 -21.72 -12.72
N TYR A 118 -0.33 -20.66 -12.72
CA TYR A 118 -1.06 -20.19 -11.54
C TYR A 118 -2.52 -20.63 -11.49
N SER A 119 -2.94 -21.56 -12.35
CA SER A 119 -4.32 -22.07 -12.36
C SER A 119 -4.74 -22.67 -11.01
N HIS A 120 -3.82 -23.34 -10.30
CA HIS A 120 -4.04 -23.88 -8.96
C HIS A 120 -4.38 -22.80 -7.91
N ILE A 121 -3.85 -21.58 -8.08
CA ILE A 121 -4.06 -20.45 -7.15
C ILE A 121 -5.40 -19.77 -7.44
N PHE A 122 -5.66 -19.49 -8.72
CA PHE A 122 -6.81 -18.67 -9.12
C PHE A 122 -8.08 -19.49 -9.34
N GLY A 123 -7.96 -20.79 -9.58
CA GLY A 123 -9.04 -21.63 -10.10
C GLY A 123 -9.33 -21.34 -11.58
N THR A 124 -9.96 -22.30 -12.25
CA THR A 124 -10.32 -22.22 -13.67
C THR A 124 -11.83 -22.03 -13.86
N ILE A 125 -12.20 -21.50 -15.03
CA ILE A 125 -13.57 -21.32 -15.50
C ILE A 125 -13.61 -21.74 -16.97
N PRO A 126 -14.64 -22.49 -17.41
CA PRO A 126 -14.82 -22.83 -18.82
C PRO A 126 -14.98 -21.56 -19.66
N THR A 127 -14.45 -21.59 -20.87
CA THR A 127 -14.65 -20.53 -21.85
C THR A 127 -15.76 -20.89 -22.82
N LYS A 128 -16.05 -19.97 -23.75
CA LYS A 128 -17.04 -20.21 -24.81
C LYS A 128 -16.59 -21.32 -25.77
N GLN A 129 -15.29 -21.57 -25.87
CA GLN A 129 -14.75 -22.65 -26.68
C GLN A 129 -14.76 -23.93 -25.85
N PHE A 130 -15.36 -24.98 -26.42
CA PHE A 130 -15.48 -26.28 -25.78
C PHE A 130 -14.08 -26.86 -25.49
N GLY A 131 -13.88 -27.36 -24.27
CA GLY A 131 -12.60 -27.91 -23.82
C GLY A 131 -11.52 -26.88 -23.46
N TYR A 132 -11.79 -25.57 -23.57
CA TYR A 132 -10.82 -24.55 -23.17
C TYR A 132 -11.22 -23.86 -21.86
N GLU A 133 -10.33 -23.91 -20.89
CA GLU A 133 -10.48 -23.28 -19.58
C GLU A 133 -9.51 -22.11 -19.40
N ARG A 134 -9.93 -21.13 -18.59
CA ARG A 134 -9.09 -19.98 -18.23
C ARG A 134 -9.13 -19.71 -16.73
N ASN A 135 -8.11 -19.06 -16.22
CA ASN A 135 -8.07 -18.66 -14.82
C ASN A 135 -9.12 -17.58 -14.48
N LYS A 136 -9.62 -17.62 -13.24
CA LYS A 136 -10.56 -16.64 -12.67
C LYS A 136 -9.89 -15.31 -12.25
N GLY A 137 -9.19 -14.66 -13.18
CA GLY A 137 -8.43 -13.42 -12.92
C GLY A 137 -9.23 -12.12 -12.74
N GLY A 138 -10.55 -12.17 -12.92
CA GLY A 138 -11.43 -10.99 -12.91
C GLY A 138 -11.89 -10.54 -11.53
N THR A 139 -11.54 -11.26 -10.47
CA THR A 139 -12.07 -11.07 -9.11
C THR A 139 -11.14 -10.25 -8.21
N ILE A 140 -11.67 -9.78 -7.07
CA ILE A 140 -10.89 -9.09 -6.03
C ILE A 140 -9.88 -10.06 -5.39
N LYS A 141 -10.30 -11.30 -5.10
CA LYS A 141 -9.41 -12.35 -4.59
C LYS A 141 -8.22 -12.63 -5.52
N ALA A 142 -8.47 -12.76 -6.82
CA ALA A 142 -7.39 -12.95 -7.77
C ALA A 142 -6.43 -11.75 -7.85
N ALA A 143 -6.92 -10.52 -7.68
CA ALA A 143 -6.06 -9.34 -7.65
C ALA A 143 -5.16 -9.30 -6.39
N TYR A 144 -5.71 -9.70 -5.23
CA TYR A 144 -4.95 -9.82 -3.99
C TYR A 144 -3.84 -10.87 -4.10
N GLU A 145 -4.16 -12.07 -4.57
CA GLU A 145 -3.18 -13.13 -4.81
C GLU A 145 -2.13 -12.74 -5.86
N LEU A 146 -2.52 -12.04 -6.93
CA LEU A 146 -1.59 -11.47 -7.91
C LEU A 146 -0.59 -10.50 -7.25
N GLY A 147 -1.07 -9.66 -6.33
CA GLY A 147 -0.24 -8.77 -5.53
C GLY A 147 0.77 -9.52 -4.67
N LYS A 148 0.35 -10.61 -4.03
CA LYS A 148 1.27 -11.48 -3.28
C LYS A 148 2.35 -12.06 -4.19
N LEU A 149 1.96 -12.62 -5.34
CA LEU A 149 2.88 -13.27 -6.28
C LEU A 149 3.95 -12.32 -6.79
N ILE A 150 3.57 -11.11 -7.21
CA ILE A 150 4.55 -10.14 -7.70
C ILE A 150 5.46 -9.61 -6.58
N GLY A 151 4.92 -9.42 -5.37
CA GLY A 151 5.72 -9.08 -4.20
C GLY A 151 6.79 -10.14 -3.92
N LYS A 152 6.41 -11.43 -3.93
CA LYS A 152 7.34 -12.55 -3.74
C LYS A 152 8.44 -12.58 -4.81
N GLN A 153 8.07 -12.35 -6.08
CA GLN A 153 9.05 -12.28 -7.18
C GLN A 153 9.97 -11.07 -7.08
N ALA A 154 9.47 -9.93 -6.61
CA ALA A 154 10.27 -8.72 -6.43
C ALA A 154 11.30 -8.90 -5.32
N LEU A 155 10.85 -9.38 -4.15
CA LEU A 155 11.71 -9.62 -2.99
C LEU A 155 12.78 -10.68 -3.29
N SER A 156 12.43 -11.75 -4.01
CA SER A 156 13.41 -12.77 -4.40
C SER A 156 14.50 -12.23 -5.34
N LYS A 157 14.21 -11.14 -6.07
CA LYS A 157 15.18 -10.41 -6.90
C LYS A 157 15.88 -9.25 -6.18
N GLY A 158 15.69 -9.12 -4.87
CA GLY A 158 16.27 -8.06 -4.04
C GLY A 158 15.61 -6.67 -4.22
N ILE A 159 14.40 -6.61 -4.76
CA ILE A 159 13.65 -5.36 -4.95
C ILE A 159 12.75 -5.14 -3.71
N SER A 160 13.06 -4.13 -2.91
CA SER A 160 12.29 -3.78 -1.70
C SER A 160 11.37 -2.56 -1.89
N LYS A 161 11.88 -1.50 -2.51
CA LYS A 161 11.21 -0.19 -2.65
C LYS A 161 10.80 0.06 -4.10
N VAL A 162 9.51 0.33 -4.30
CA VAL A 162 8.95 0.65 -5.62
C VAL A 162 8.01 1.86 -5.51
N TYR A 163 7.56 2.39 -6.65
CA TYR A 163 6.46 3.33 -6.69
C TYR A 163 5.25 2.67 -7.34
N PHE A 164 4.07 2.81 -6.74
CA PHE A 164 2.86 2.18 -7.25
C PHE A 164 2.12 3.07 -8.25
N ASP A 165 2.16 2.65 -9.52
CA ASP A 165 1.47 3.29 -10.62
C ASP A 165 0.14 2.59 -10.91
N ARG A 166 -0.95 3.23 -10.50
CA ARG A 166 -2.32 2.78 -10.75
C ARG A 166 -2.83 3.09 -12.16
N ASN A 167 -2.03 3.73 -13.01
CA ASN A 167 -2.43 4.27 -14.31
C ASN A 167 -3.67 5.17 -14.18
N HIS A 168 -4.60 5.09 -15.13
CA HIS A 168 -5.87 5.83 -15.16
C HIS A 168 -6.97 5.16 -14.31
N TYR A 169 -6.66 4.12 -13.53
CA TYR A 169 -7.67 3.42 -12.73
C TYR A 169 -7.86 4.08 -11.36
N LYS A 170 -9.12 4.12 -10.90
CA LYS A 170 -9.44 4.51 -9.52
C LYS A 170 -8.83 3.50 -8.54
N TYR A 171 -8.23 3.99 -7.47
CA TYR A 171 -7.72 3.17 -6.37
C TYR A 171 -8.89 2.62 -5.55
N HIS A 172 -9.47 1.53 -6.03
CA HIS A 172 -10.60 0.84 -5.40
C HIS A 172 -10.67 -0.61 -5.90
N GLY A 173 -11.35 -1.47 -5.16
CA GLY A 173 -11.66 -2.85 -5.52
C GLY A 173 -10.40 -3.63 -5.88
N ARG A 174 -10.31 -4.10 -7.12
CA ARG A 174 -9.17 -4.93 -7.60
C ARG A 174 -7.82 -4.21 -7.54
N VAL A 175 -7.78 -2.90 -7.81
CA VAL A 175 -6.53 -2.11 -7.76
C VAL A 175 -6.02 -2.01 -6.34
N GLU A 176 -6.94 -1.71 -5.41
CA GLU A 176 -6.64 -1.63 -3.99
C GLU A 176 -6.25 -3.00 -3.42
N ALA A 177 -6.96 -4.07 -3.79
CA ALA A 177 -6.65 -5.43 -3.36
C ALA A 177 -5.25 -5.89 -3.78
N LEU A 178 -4.82 -5.58 -5.01
CA LEU A 178 -3.47 -5.87 -5.47
C LEU A 178 -2.41 -5.13 -4.64
N ALA A 179 -2.64 -3.84 -4.35
CA ALA A 179 -1.73 -3.05 -3.53
C ALA A 179 -1.61 -3.60 -2.10
N ILE A 180 -2.73 -3.99 -1.48
CA ILE A 180 -2.73 -4.62 -0.15
C ILE A 180 -1.95 -5.93 -0.17
N GLY A 181 -2.18 -6.79 -1.18
CA GLY A 181 -1.48 -8.08 -1.29
C GLY A 181 0.03 -7.93 -1.42
N ALA A 182 0.49 -6.96 -2.22
CA ALA A 182 1.92 -6.68 -2.37
C ALA A 182 2.54 -6.09 -1.09
N ARG A 183 1.84 -5.18 -0.40
CA ARG A 183 2.29 -4.60 0.88
C ARG A 183 2.40 -5.64 1.98
N LYS A 184 1.44 -6.57 2.09
CA LYS A 184 1.47 -7.63 3.10
C LYS A 184 2.67 -8.56 2.95
N VAL A 185 3.14 -8.80 1.72
CA VAL A 185 4.34 -9.60 1.47
C VAL A 185 5.63 -8.87 1.88
N GLY A 186 5.60 -7.54 2.00
CA GLY A 186 6.74 -6.72 2.44
C GLY A 186 7.27 -5.75 1.37
N LEU A 187 6.58 -5.60 0.25
CA LEU A 187 6.95 -4.60 -0.77
C LEU A 187 6.55 -3.19 -0.29
N ASP A 188 7.50 -2.25 -0.28
CA ASP A 188 7.32 -0.90 0.25
C ASP A 188 6.98 0.12 -0.86
N PHE A 189 5.79 0.71 -0.76
CA PHE A 189 5.26 1.77 -1.64
C PHE A 189 3.98 2.44 -1.10
#